data_AF-A0A091GKU4-F1
#
_entry.id   AF-A0A091GKU4-F1
#
_cell.length_a   1.000
_cell.length_b   1.000
_cell.length_c   1.000
_cell.angle_alpha   90.00
_cell.angle_beta   90.00
_cell.angle_gamma   90.00
#
_symmetry.space_group_name_H-M   'P 1'
#
loop_
_entity.id
_entity.type
_entity.pdbx_description
1 polymer ?
#
loop_
_entity_poly.entity_id
_entity_poly.type
_entity_poly.pdbx_seq_one_letter_code
_entity_poly.pdbx_strand_id
1 'polypeptide(L)'
;GAVYVKVPFSPGDLVLWKQIAGAYRENPDKVARIVKMIMKTQNPEWDDIQVLLDTLMDPTEKGMVLRTARERVKEDIRQGVIPGTVEQNFPTEDPMWDYNTVRGMTYLRRYQEWVVVGIQNATPKVINWSKLYNVRQEKTESPSAFLE
;
A
#
# COMPACT_ATOMS: atom_id res chain seq x y z
N GLY A 1 2.68 -31.68 11.79
CA GLY A 1 2.10 -30.33 11.96
C GLY A 1 1.55 -29.86 10.63
N ALA A 2 0.68 -28.85 10.61
CA ALA A 2 0.24 -28.22 9.36
C ALA A 2 1.44 -27.55 8.68
N VAL A 3 1.60 -27.79 7.37
CA VAL A 3 2.68 -27.24 6.54
C VAL A 3 2.12 -26.10 5.71
N TYR A 4 2.83 -24.98 5.65
CA TYR A 4 2.49 -23.88 4.75
C TYR A 4 2.77 -24.30 3.30
N VAL A 5 1.78 -24.17 2.42
CA VAL A 5 1.92 -24.51 1.01
C VAL A 5 1.82 -23.23 0.19
N LYS A 6 2.90 -22.91 -0.52
CA LYS A 6 2.93 -21.79 -1.45
C LYS A 6 2.09 -22.10 -2.68
N VAL A 7 1.22 -21.16 -3.06
CA VAL A 7 0.48 -21.19 -4.32
C VAL A 7 0.81 -19.91 -5.10
N PRO A 8 1.51 -20.00 -6.24
CA PRO A 8 1.83 -18.81 -7.03
C PRO A 8 0.56 -18.21 -7.64
N PHE A 9 0.59 -16.91 -7.91
CA PHE A 9 -0.47 -16.25 -8.67
C PHE A 9 -0.54 -16.82 -10.08
N SER A 10 -1.77 -17.02 -10.57
CA SER A 10 -1.94 -17.33 -11.99
C SER A 10 -1.74 -16.07 -12.84
N PRO A 11 -1.23 -16.20 -14.09
CA PRO A 11 -1.16 -15.07 -15.00
C PRO A 11 -2.53 -14.42 -15.26
N GLY A 12 -3.60 -15.23 -15.26
CA GLY A 12 -4.97 -14.74 -15.44
C GLY A 12 -5.42 -13.85 -14.28
N ASP A 13 -5.09 -14.24 -13.04
CA ASP A 13 -5.40 -13.43 -11.85
C ASP A 13 -4.66 -12.10 -11.87
N LEU A 14 -3.38 -12.08 -12.25
CA LEU A 14 -2.58 -10.86 -12.35
C LEU A 14 -3.19 -9.87 -13.36
N VAL A 15 -3.60 -10.36 -14.54
CA VAL A 15 -4.27 -9.53 -15.55
C VAL A 15 -5.60 -9.00 -15.03
N LEU A 16 -6.41 -9.86 -14.42
CA LEU A 16 -7.72 -9.48 -13.87
C LEU A 16 -7.56 -8.41 -12.76
N TRP A 17 -6.65 -8.62 -11.83
CA TRP A 17 -6.41 -7.66 -10.74
C TRP A 17 -5.89 -6.32 -11.27
N LYS A 18 -5.03 -6.31 -12.30
CA LYS A 18 -4.61 -5.07 -12.97
C LYS A 18 -5.79 -4.34 -13.58
N GLN A 19 -6.67 -5.04 -14.29
CA GLN A 19 -7.87 -4.45 -14.90
C GLN A 19 -8.81 -3.88 -13.83
N ILE A 20 -9.05 -4.62 -12.75
CA ILE A 20 -9.91 -4.18 -11.66
C ILE A 20 -9.29 -2.98 -10.94
N ALA A 21 -7.99 -3.00 -10.64
CA ALA A 21 -7.29 -1.92 -9.95
C ALA A 21 -7.28 -0.62 -10.77
N GLY A 22 -7.00 -0.72 -12.08
CA GLY A 22 -6.78 0.44 -12.95
C GLY A 22 -5.41 1.08 -12.75
N ALA A 23 -5.24 2.32 -13.22
CA ALA A 23 -4.00 3.06 -13.04
C ALA A 23 -3.86 3.57 -11.60
N TYR A 24 -2.67 3.37 -11.00
CA TYR A 24 -2.44 3.74 -9.60
C TYR A 24 -2.66 5.23 -9.34
N ARG A 25 -2.12 6.11 -10.19
CA ARG A 25 -2.27 7.57 -10.02
C ARG A 25 -3.70 8.08 -10.16
N GLU A 26 -4.58 7.37 -10.85
CA GLU A 26 -5.98 7.79 -10.99
C GLU A 26 -6.75 7.57 -9.69
N ASN A 27 -6.50 6.45 -9.00
CA ASN A 27 -7.21 6.13 -7.77
C ASN A 27 -6.38 5.22 -6.82
N PRO A 28 -5.43 5.81 -6.06
CA PRO A 28 -4.59 5.07 -5.11
C PRO A 28 -5.41 4.30 -4.06
N ASP A 29 -6.53 4.86 -3.61
CA ASP A 29 -7.42 4.22 -2.64
C ASP A 29 -8.07 2.94 -3.19
N LYS A 30 -8.48 2.95 -4.46
CA LYS A 30 -9.01 1.76 -5.13
C LYS A 30 -7.93 0.68 -5.24
N VAL A 31 -6.72 1.05 -5.67
CA VAL A 31 -5.60 0.11 -5.73
C VAL A 31 -5.29 -0.48 -4.35
N ALA A 32 -5.26 0.34 -3.31
CA ALA A 32 -5.05 -0.12 -1.93
C ALA A 32 -6.13 -1.12 -1.48
N ARG A 33 -7.41 -0.88 -1.82
CA ARG A 33 -8.51 -1.83 -1.50
C ARG A 33 -8.32 -3.17 -2.21
N ILE A 34 -7.93 -3.16 -3.49
CA ILE A 34 -7.69 -4.39 -4.25
C ILE A 34 -6.48 -5.14 -3.70
N VAL A 35 -5.37 -4.46 -3.43
CA VAL A 35 -4.19 -5.09 -2.83
C VAL A 35 -4.54 -5.67 -1.46
N LYS A 36 -5.24 -4.93 -0.59
CA LYS A 36 -5.68 -5.43 0.72
C LYS A 36 -6.57 -6.68 0.61
N MET A 37 -7.47 -6.72 -0.39
CA MET A 37 -8.28 -7.89 -0.68
C MET A 37 -7.40 -9.09 -1.06
N ILE A 38 -6.45 -8.90 -1.99
CA ILE A 38 -5.51 -9.95 -2.43
C ILE A 38 -4.68 -10.47 -1.26
N MET A 39 -4.13 -9.57 -0.42
CA MET A 39 -3.38 -9.96 0.79
C MET A 39 -4.23 -10.87 1.69
N LYS A 40 -5.51 -10.54 1.88
CA LYS A 40 -6.42 -11.31 2.73
C LYS A 40 -6.82 -12.66 2.13
N THR A 41 -7.04 -12.72 0.81
CA THR A 41 -7.55 -13.94 0.16
C THR A 41 -6.46 -14.91 -0.27
N GLN A 42 -5.30 -14.39 -0.68
CA GLN A 42 -4.21 -15.18 -1.23
C GLN A 42 -3.05 -15.35 -0.24
N ASN A 43 -2.93 -14.48 0.77
CA ASN A 43 -1.82 -14.44 1.72
C ASN A 43 -0.44 -14.56 1.02
N PRO A 44 -0.13 -13.69 0.05
CA PRO A 44 1.08 -13.78 -0.74
C PRO A 44 2.33 -13.56 0.12
N GLU A 45 3.41 -14.25 -0.23
CA GLU A 45 4.73 -14.11 0.38
C GLU A 45 5.43 -12.83 -0.10
N TRP A 46 6.62 -12.53 0.45
CA TRP A 46 7.37 -11.33 0.09
C TRP A 46 7.62 -11.20 -1.43
N ASP A 47 8.04 -12.27 -2.10
CA ASP A 47 8.28 -12.29 -3.55
C ASP A 47 7.00 -12.07 -4.36
N ASP A 48 5.92 -12.74 -3.96
CA ASP A 48 4.62 -12.63 -4.63
C ASP A 48 4.11 -11.19 -4.55
N ILE A 49 4.36 -10.49 -3.44
CA ILE A 49 4.04 -9.06 -3.28
C ILE A 49 4.88 -8.22 -4.24
N GLN A 50 6.16 -8.54 -4.47
CA GLN A 50 6.96 -7.81 -5.46
C GLN A 50 6.36 -7.92 -6.86
N VAL A 51 5.98 -9.14 -7.26
CA VAL A 51 5.32 -9.42 -8.55
C VAL A 51 3.98 -8.68 -8.66
N LEU A 52 3.19 -8.67 -7.60
CA LEU A 52 1.91 -7.95 -7.57
C LEU A 52 2.14 -6.45 -7.77
N LEU A 53 3.10 -5.85 -7.07
CA LEU A 53 3.40 -4.43 -7.21
C LEU A 53 3.93 -4.09 -8.62
N ASP A 54 4.81 -4.92 -9.19
CA ASP A 54 5.31 -4.75 -10.57
C ASP A 54 4.20 -4.89 -11.62
N THR A 55 3.17 -5.69 -11.32
CA THR A 55 1.99 -5.81 -12.19
C THR A 55 1.13 -4.54 -12.10
N LEU A 56 0.89 -4.05 -10.88
CA LEU A 56 -0.05 -2.96 -10.62
C LEU A 56 0.53 -1.58 -10.90
N MET A 57 1.84 -1.39 -10.87
CA MET A 57 2.50 -0.09 -10.84
C MET A 57 3.70 -0.03 -11.77
N ASP A 58 4.05 1.17 -12.23
CA ASP A 58 5.36 1.39 -12.86
C ASP A 58 6.49 1.41 -11.80
N PRO A 59 7.77 1.30 -12.20
CA PRO A 59 8.89 1.30 -11.25
C PRO A 59 8.99 2.56 -10.37
N THR A 60 8.56 3.72 -10.88
CA THR A 60 8.56 4.97 -10.12
C THR A 60 7.48 4.95 -9.05
N GLU A 61 6.28 4.53 -9.41
CA GLU A 61 5.14 4.36 -8.51
C GLU A 61 5.47 3.34 -7.40
N LYS A 62 5.98 2.16 -7.77
CA LYS A 62 6.43 1.14 -6.81
C LYS A 62 7.50 1.69 -5.88
N GLY A 63 8.50 2.40 -6.41
CA GLY A 63 9.56 3.03 -5.62
C GLY A 63 9.03 4.02 -4.58
N MET A 64 8.05 4.86 -4.96
CA MET A 64 7.40 5.78 -4.02
C MET A 64 6.64 5.02 -2.93
N VAL A 65 5.85 4.00 -3.29
CA VAL A 65 5.09 3.16 -2.35
C VAL A 65 5.99 2.50 -1.32
N LEU A 66 7.07 1.84 -1.76
CA LEU A 66 8.00 1.15 -0.86
C LEU A 66 8.76 2.14 0.04
N ARG A 67 9.15 3.31 -0.49
CA ARG A 67 9.79 4.36 0.32
C ARG A 67 8.85 4.88 1.41
N THR A 68 7.60 5.20 1.07
CA THR A 68 6.63 5.70 2.04
C THR A 68 6.31 4.66 3.12
N ALA A 69 6.15 3.38 2.74
CA ALA A 69 6.00 2.29 3.71
C ALA A 69 7.20 2.19 4.65
N ARG A 70 8.41 2.26 4.10
CA ARG A 70 9.66 2.21 4.87
C ARG A 70 9.82 3.38 5.84
N GLU A 71 9.48 4.59 5.42
CA GLU A 71 9.47 5.78 6.29
C GLU A 71 8.50 5.60 7.47
N ARG A 72 7.32 5.02 7.21
CA ARG A 72 6.37 4.70 8.27
C ARG A 72 6.92 3.66 9.25
N VAL A 73 7.56 2.60 8.76
CA VAL A 73 8.19 1.57 9.61
C VAL A 73 9.26 2.19 10.51
N LYS A 74 10.10 3.09 9.96
CA LYS A 74 11.12 3.82 10.73
C LYS A 74 10.50 4.65 11.84
N GLU A 75 9.37 5.29 11.58
CA GLU A 75 8.61 6.03 12.58
C GLU A 75 8.05 5.13 13.69
N ASP A 76 7.39 4.03 13.31
CA ASP A 76 6.79 3.08 14.25
C ASP A 76 7.88 2.47 15.18
N ILE A 77 9.09 2.21 14.67
CA ILE A 77 10.25 1.78 15.48
C ILE A 77 10.69 2.90 16.43
N ARG A 78 10.83 4.13 15.93
CA ARG A 78 11.26 5.28 16.75
C ARG A 78 10.29 5.56 17.90
N GLN A 79 8.99 5.34 17.68
CA GLN A 79 7.94 5.49 18.68
C GLN A 79 7.78 4.27 19.60
N GLY A 80 8.55 3.19 19.37
CA GLY A 80 8.44 1.96 20.15
C GLY A 80 7.17 1.15 19.92
N VAL A 81 6.44 1.42 18.83
CA VAL A 81 5.22 0.67 18.44
C VAL A 81 5.58 -0.75 18.03
N ILE A 82 6.73 -0.92 17.37
CA ILE A 82 7.28 -2.22 16.99
C ILE A 82 8.75 -2.34 17.41
N PRO A 83 9.22 -3.54 17.77
CA PRO A 83 10.64 -3.78 18.01
C PRO A 83 11.40 -4.08 16.71
N GLY A 84 12.73 -4.01 16.79
CA GLY A 84 13.64 -4.44 15.73
C GLY A 84 14.09 -3.32 14.80
N THR A 85 14.70 -3.70 13.68
CA THR A 85 15.20 -2.77 12.67
C THR A 85 14.22 -2.62 11.51
N VAL A 86 14.45 -1.60 10.67
CA VAL A 86 13.70 -1.41 9.43
C VAL A 86 13.84 -2.62 8.52
N GLU A 87 15.06 -3.15 8.31
CA GLU A 87 15.25 -4.32 7.43
C GLU A 87 14.63 -5.60 8.00
N GLN A 88 14.50 -5.76 9.32
CA GLN A 88 13.79 -6.90 9.91
C GLN A 88 12.28 -6.85 9.64
N ASN A 89 11.69 -5.65 9.62
CA ASN A 89 10.25 -5.45 9.52
C ASN A 89 9.78 -5.14 8.09
N PHE A 90 10.62 -4.49 7.28
CA PHE A 90 10.35 -4.05 5.91
C PHE A 90 11.61 -4.16 5.03
N PRO A 91 12.07 -5.39 4.77
CA PRO A 91 13.31 -5.66 4.03
C PRO A 91 13.26 -5.16 2.59
N THR A 92 14.42 -4.75 2.07
CA THR A 92 14.60 -4.36 0.66
C THR A 92 14.72 -5.57 -0.27
N GLU A 93 15.29 -6.65 0.24
CA GLU A 93 15.60 -7.90 -0.48
C GLU A 93 14.83 -9.06 0.15
N ASP A 94 14.87 -10.24 -0.48
CA ASP A 94 14.20 -11.43 0.05
C ASP A 94 14.72 -11.74 1.48
N PRO A 95 13.86 -11.68 2.50
CA PRO A 95 14.30 -11.90 3.88
C PRO A 95 14.45 -13.38 4.23
N MET A 96 14.11 -14.32 3.33
CA MET A 96 14.11 -15.76 3.57
C MET A 96 13.34 -16.15 4.85
N TRP A 97 12.20 -15.50 5.10
CA TRP A 97 11.37 -15.79 6.27
C TRP A 97 10.81 -17.22 6.23
N ASP A 98 10.87 -17.92 7.37
CA ASP A 98 10.21 -19.22 7.51
C ASP A 98 8.71 -19.07 7.82
N TYR A 99 7.88 -19.15 6.79
CA TYR A 99 6.42 -19.04 6.86
C TYR A 99 5.73 -20.18 7.62
N ASN A 100 6.44 -21.27 7.96
CA ASN A 100 5.90 -22.31 8.85
C ASN A 100 5.98 -21.91 10.33
N THR A 101 6.62 -20.80 10.66
CA THR A 101 6.76 -20.31 12.04
C THR A 101 5.83 -19.14 12.32
N VAL A 102 5.39 -19.02 13.58
CA VAL A 102 4.64 -17.85 14.06
C VAL A 102 5.41 -16.54 13.80
N ARG A 103 6.74 -16.59 13.94
CA ARG A 103 7.62 -15.43 13.73
C ARG A 103 7.65 -15.00 12.26
N GLY A 104 7.87 -15.93 11.33
CA GLY A 104 7.86 -15.63 9.89
C GLY A 104 6.49 -15.11 9.44
N MET A 105 5.41 -15.73 9.89
CA MET A 105 4.05 -15.24 9.60
C MET A 105 3.76 -13.86 10.20
N THR A 106 4.33 -13.54 11.36
CA THR A 106 4.20 -12.20 11.97
C THR A 106 4.91 -11.15 11.12
N TYR A 107 6.12 -11.44 10.64
CA TYR A 107 6.82 -10.53 9.73
C TYR A 107 6.08 -10.35 8.41
N LEU A 108 5.56 -11.44 7.82
CA LEU A 108 4.80 -11.37 6.58
C LEU A 108 3.57 -10.47 6.70
N ARG A 109 2.75 -10.65 7.75
CA ARG A 109 1.54 -9.84 7.95
C ARG A 109 1.87 -8.36 8.09
N ARG A 110 2.90 -8.04 8.85
CA ARG A 110 3.37 -6.66 9.02
C ARG A 110 3.84 -6.06 7.70
N TYR A 111 4.61 -6.81 6.91
CA TYR A 111 5.05 -6.39 5.58
C TYR A 111 3.85 -6.06 4.67
N GLN A 112 2.87 -6.96 4.60
CA GLN A 112 1.63 -6.77 3.84
C GLN A 112 0.86 -5.51 4.29
N GLU A 113 0.76 -5.26 5.60
CA GLU A 113 0.10 -4.07 6.15
C GLU A 113 0.82 -2.78 5.76
N TRP A 114 2.14 -2.72 5.91
CA TRP A 114 2.90 -1.52 5.53
C TRP A 114 2.95 -1.29 4.03
N VAL A 115 2.91 -2.34 3.19
CA VAL A 115 2.73 -2.17 1.74
C VAL A 115 1.42 -1.42 1.46
N VAL A 116 0.31 -1.83 2.08
CA VAL A 116 -0.98 -1.15 1.90
C VAL A 116 -0.92 0.31 2.39
N VAL A 117 -0.25 0.56 3.52
CA VAL A 117 -0.02 1.94 4.01
C VAL A 117 0.81 2.75 3.01
N GLY A 118 1.85 2.17 2.41
CA GLY A 118 2.64 2.80 1.35
C GLY A 118 1.77 3.21 0.17
N ILE A 119 0.92 2.31 -0.33
CA ILE A 119 0.01 2.56 -1.46
C ILE A 119 -0.94 3.72 -1.15
N GLN A 120 -1.46 3.80 0.07
CA GLN A 120 -2.41 4.85 0.46
C GLN A 120 -1.76 6.23 0.62
N ASN A 121 -0.46 6.29 0.92
CA ASN A 121 0.20 7.52 1.35
C ASN A 121 1.30 8.02 0.40
N ALA A 122 1.68 7.23 -0.62
CA ALA A 122 2.79 7.57 -1.51
C ALA A 122 2.43 8.62 -2.57
N THR A 123 1.16 8.71 -2.96
CA THR A 123 0.71 9.82 -3.81
C THR A 123 0.36 11.01 -2.92
N PRO A 124 0.98 12.20 -3.13
CA PRO A 124 0.52 13.41 -2.48
C PRO A 124 -0.96 13.55 -2.81
N LYS A 125 -1.83 13.65 -1.81
CA LYS A 125 -3.24 14.01 -2.05
C LYS A 125 -3.18 15.24 -2.94
N VAL A 126 -3.57 15.09 -4.21
CA VAL A 126 -3.60 16.23 -5.13
C VAL A 126 -4.60 17.17 -4.48
N ILE A 127 -4.09 18.21 -3.83
CA ILE A 127 -4.92 19.34 -3.42
C ILE A 127 -5.50 19.78 -4.75
N ASN A 128 -6.77 19.48 -4.95
CA ASN A 128 -7.43 19.85 -6.17
C ASN A 128 -7.60 21.36 -6.11
N TRP A 129 -6.56 22.09 -6.52
CA TRP A 129 -6.52 23.54 -6.49
C TRP A 129 -7.68 24.11 -7.30
N SER A 130 -8.17 23.41 -8.33
CA SER A 130 -9.38 23.83 -9.05
C SER A 130 -10.65 23.82 -8.17
N LYS A 131 -10.76 22.92 -7.17
CA LYS A 131 -11.81 22.98 -6.16
C LYS A 131 -11.61 24.12 -5.15
N LEU A 132 -10.36 24.49 -4.86
CA LEU A 132 -10.04 25.60 -3.94
C LEU A 132 -10.31 26.97 -4.60
N TYR A 133 -10.01 27.12 -5.89
CA TYR A 133 -10.22 28.36 -6.66
C TYR A 133 -11.65 28.52 -7.21
N ASN A 134 -12.47 27.46 -7.19
CA ASN A 134 -13.90 27.53 -7.53
C ASN A 134 -14.79 27.98 -6.36
N VAL A 135 -14.21 28.21 -5.18
CA VAL A 135 -14.91 28.84 -4.06
C VAL A 135 -14.95 30.33 -4.33
N ARG A 136 -15.99 30.77 -5.04
CA ARG A 136 -16.35 32.17 -5.23
C ARG A 136 -17.70 32.38 -4.60
N GLN A 137 -17.80 33.38 -3.72
CA GLN A 137 -19.06 33.81 -3.15
C GLN A 137 -20.07 34.06 -4.28
N GLU A 138 -21.21 33.38 -4.22
CA GLU A 138 -22.25 33.58 -5.23
C GLU A 138 -22.80 35.01 -5.15
N LYS A 139 -23.31 35.55 -6.26
CA LYS A 139 -23.83 36.95 -6.29
C LYS A 139 -24.96 37.20 -5.28
N THR A 140 -25.62 36.14 -4.83
CA THR A 140 -26.74 36.16 -3.88
C THR A 140 -26.34 35.76 -2.46
N GLU A 141 -25.09 35.33 -2.26
CA GLU A 141 -24.58 34.91 -0.97
C GLU A 141 -24.03 36.12 -0.20
N SER A 142 -24.28 36.21 1.10
CA SER A 142 -23.71 37.28 1.92
C SER A 142 -22.27 36.94 2.34
N PRO A 143 -21.39 37.93 2.58
CA PRO A 143 -20.00 37.64 2.95
C PRO A 143 -19.87 36.79 4.22
N SER A 144 -20.84 36.90 5.13
CA SER A 144 -20.89 36.10 6.36
C SER A 144 -21.27 34.65 6.09
N ALA A 145 -22.18 34.38 5.15
CA ALA A 145 -22.59 33.02 4.78
C ALA A 145 -21.49 32.25 4.01
N PHE A 146 -20.63 32.97 3.29
CA PHE A 146 -19.47 32.39 2.60
C PHE A 146 -18.30 32.00 3.54
N LEU A 147 -18.24 32.63 4.72
CA LEU A 147 -17.15 32.45 5.70
C LEU A 147 -17.49 31.47 6.83
N GLU A 148 -18.74 31.00 6.93
CA GLU A 148 -19.16 29.88 7.80
C GLU A 148 -18.75 28.51 7.22
#